data_AF-A0A9N9NTK0-F1
#
_entry.id   AF-A0A9N9NTK0-F1
#
_cell.length_a   1.000
_cell.length_b   1.000
_cell.length_c   1.000
_cell.angle_alpha   90.00
_cell.angle_beta   90.00
_cell.angle_gamma   90.00
#
_symmetry.space_group_name_H-M   'P 1'
#
loop_
_entity.id
_entity.type
_entity.pdbx_description
1 polymer ?
#
loop_
_entity_poly.entity_id
_entity_poly.type
_entity_poly.pdbx_seq_one_letter_code
_entity_poly.pdbx_strand_id
1 'polypeptide(L)' 'PAEPRRSFSIYLPNSLYLKLENKAGKGQINTFIKQVLEKELSSEEEQLKQQLISDYQSVAESKKAQKEAEI' A
#
# COMPACT_ATOMS: atom_id res chain seq x y z
N PRO A 1 7.20 6.63 -23.16
CA PRO A 1 7.85 7.64 -22.29
C PRO A 1 8.31 6.99 -20.97
N ALA A 2 9.55 7.25 -20.54
CA ALA A 2 10.03 6.76 -19.24
C ALA A 2 9.36 7.55 -18.11
N GLU A 3 8.95 6.87 -17.05
CA GLU A 3 8.35 7.51 -15.87
C GLU A 3 9.34 8.48 -15.18
N PRO A 4 8.85 9.61 -14.63
CA PRO A 4 9.69 10.56 -13.92
C PRO A 4 10.23 9.95 -12.63
N ARG A 5 11.56 9.91 -12.49
CA ARG A 5 12.23 9.42 -11.27
C ARG A 5 12.27 10.53 -10.22
N ARG A 6 11.84 10.23 -9.00
CA ARG A 6 11.98 11.08 -7.82
C ARG A 6 12.89 10.42 -6.81
N SER A 7 13.74 11.20 -6.16
CA SER A 7 14.58 10.76 -5.03
C SER A 7 14.14 11.44 -3.75
N PHE A 8 14.30 10.75 -2.63
CA PHE A 8 14.12 11.30 -1.30
C PHE A 8 15.28 10.84 -0.41
N SER A 9 15.60 11.64 0.60
CA SER A 9 16.63 11.32 1.59
C SER A 9 15.99 11.15 2.95
N ILE A 10 16.41 10.12 3.69
CA ILE A 10 15.94 9.83 5.04
C ILE A 10 17.13 9.71 5.98
N TYR A 11 16.94 10.18 7.21
CA TYR A 11 17.90 9.96 8.29
C TYR A 11 17.50 8.73 9.07
N LEU A 12 18.43 7.80 9.24
CA LEU A 12 18.23 6.58 10.00
C LEU A 12 19.19 6.54 11.19
N PRO A 13 18.73 6.12 12.38
CA PRO A 13 19.63 5.77 13.46
C PRO A 13 20.62 4.69 12.99
N ASN A 14 21.87 4.78 13.44
CA ASN A 14 22.92 3.83 13.03
C ASN A 14 22.54 2.37 13.30
N SER A 15 21.85 2.11 14.42
CA SER A 15 21.35 0.77 14.75
C SER A 15 20.35 0.22 13.74
N LEU A 16 19.52 1.07 13.14
CA LEU A 16 18.57 0.68 12.12
C LEU A 16 19.26 0.48 10.77
N TYR A 17 20.22 1.34 10.44
CA TYR A 17 21.04 1.19 9.23
C TYR A 17 21.82 -0.14 9.23
N LEU A 18 22.46 -0.50 10.34
CA LEU A 18 23.16 -1.78 10.47
C LEU A 18 22.23 -2.99 10.32
N LYS A 19 21.01 -2.91 10.88
CA LYS A 19 19.99 -3.95 10.67
C LYS A 19 19.59 -4.07 9.20
N LEU A 20 19.43 -2.94 8.50
CA LEU A 20 19.14 -2.91 7.07
C LEU A 20 20.29 -3.49 6.25
N GLU A 21 21.54 -3.12 6.54
CA GLU A 21 22.72 -3.65 5.86
C GLU A 21 22.87 -5.16 6.08
N ASN A 22 22.65 -5.64 7.30
CA ASN A 22 22.68 -7.07 7.61
C ASN A 22 21.56 -7.87 6.92
N LYS A 23 20.37 -7.26 6.76
CA LYS A 23 19.22 -7.92 6.15
C LYS A 23 19.24 -7.87 4.61
N ALA A 24 19.62 -6.74 4.04
CA ALA A 24 19.64 -6.52 2.60
C ALA A 24 20.95 -6.95 1.96
N GLY A 25 22.06 -6.91 2.70
CA GLY A 25 23.41 -7.01 2.15
C GLY A 25 23.98 -5.65 1.75
N LYS A 26 25.31 -5.53 1.84
CA LYS A 26 26.01 -4.29 1.50
C LYS A 26 25.77 -3.92 0.04
N GLY A 27 25.31 -2.68 -0.21
CA GLY A 27 24.99 -2.17 -1.54
C GLY A 27 23.60 -2.53 -2.08
N GLN A 28 22.82 -3.36 -1.38
CA GLN A 28 21.47 -3.76 -1.81
C GLN A 28 20.34 -3.05 -1.04
N ILE A 29 20.68 -2.14 -0.13
CA ILE A 29 19.72 -1.39 0.70
C ILE A 29 18.66 -0.68 -0.15
N ASN A 30 19.04 -0.03 -1.25
CA ASN A 30 18.08 0.68 -2.12
C ASN A 30 17.08 -0.28 -2.78
N THR A 31 17.55 -1.41 -3.28
CA THR A 31 16.69 -2.45 -3.88
C THR A 31 15.75 -3.03 -2.85
N PHE A 32 16.26 -3.32 -1.65
CA PHE A 32 15.46 -3.85 -0.54
C PHE A 32 14.37 -2.86 -0.11
N ILE A 33 14.72 -1.60 0.12
CA ILE A 33 13.74 -0.55 0.48
C ILE A 33 12.69 -0.42 -0.62
N LYS A 34 13.10 -0.42 -1.90
CA LYS A 34 12.16 -0.36 -3.03
C LYS A 34 11.16 -1.52 -3.01
N GLN A 35 11.63 -2.75 -2.85
CA GLN A 35 10.77 -3.94 -2.80
C GLN A 35 9.82 -3.92 -1.59
N VAL A 36 10.30 -3.48 -0.43
CA VAL A 36 9.47 -3.34 0.78
C VAL A 36 8.38 -2.28 0.55
N LEU A 37 8.73 -1.12 0.00
CA LEU A 37 7.75 -0.07 -0.30
C LEU A 37 6.72 -0.52 -1.33
N GLU A 38 7.14 -1.19 -2.42
CA GLU A 38 6.21 -1.75 -3.41
C GLU A 38 5.25 -2.74 -2.75
N LYS A 39 5.74 -3.64 -1.89
CA LYS A 39 4.90 -4.62 -1.20
C LYS A 39 3.89 -3.97 -0.25
N GLU A 40 4.34 -3.04 0.59
CA GLU A 40 3.45 -2.38 1.57
C GLU A 40 2.39 -1.53 0.85
N LEU A 41 2.78 -0.76 -0.17
CA LEU A 41 1.86 0.10 -0.91
C LEU A 41 0.89 -0.70 -1.81
N SER A 42 1.32 -1.82 -2.39
CA SER A 42 0.40 -2.70 -3.12
C SER A 42 -0.62 -3.39 -2.21
N SER A 43 -0.23 -3.73 -0.98
CA SER A 43 -1.17 -4.30 0.01
C SER A 43 -2.23 -3.28 0.44
N GLU A 44 -1.84 -2.02 0.58
CA GLU A 44 -2.75 -0.93 0.94
C GLU A 44 -3.73 -0.62 -0.20
N GLU A 45 -3.27 -0.65 -1.46
CA GLU A 45 -4.12 -0.45 -2.64
C GLU A 45 -5.18 -1.56 -2.78
N GLU A 46 -4.80 -2.82 -2.54
CA GLU A 46 -5.74 -3.94 -2.60
C GLU A 46 -6.79 -3.85 -1.47
N GLN A 47 -6.37 -3.49 -0.25
CA GLN A 47 -7.31 -3.27 0.86
C GLN A 47 -8.28 -2.12 0.57
N LEU A 48 -7.79 -1.01 0.03
CA LEU A 48 -8.63 0.12 -0.37
C LEU A 48 -9.63 -0.27 -1.47
N LYS A 49 -9.23 -1.08 -2.45
CA LYS A 49 -10.14 -1.59 -3.49
C LYS A 49 -11.23 -2.48 -2.90
N GLN A 50 -10.86 -3.42 -2.02
CA GLN A 50 -11.82 -4.30 -1.35
C GLN A 50 -12.83 -3.51 -0.50
N GLN A 51 -12.35 -2.49 0.21
CA GLN A 51 -13.20 -1.60 0.99
C GLN A 51 -14.16 -0.81 0.09
N LEU A 52 -13.67 -0.28 -1.05
CA LEU A 52 -14.52 0.42 -2.02
C LEU A 52 -15.63 -0.50 -2.58
N ILE A 53 -15.28 -1.75 -2.96
CA ILE A 53 -16.25 -2.73 -3.46
C ILE A 53 -17.30 -3.04 -2.39
N SER A 54 -16.88 -3.25 -1.14
CA SER A 54 -17.77 -3.53 -0.01
C SER A 54 -18.73 -2.37 0.28
N ASP A 55 -18.24 -1.13 0.24
CA ASP A 55 -19.06 0.07 0.42
C ASP A 55 -20.10 0.20 -0.71
N TYR A 56 -19.70 -0.02 -1.96
CA TYR A 56 -20.62 -0.01 -3.11
C TYR A 56 -21.70 -1.09 -3.00
N GLN A 57 -21.33 -2.30 -2.58
CA GLN A 57 -22.29 -3.39 -2.36
C GLN A 57 -23.26 -3.06 -1.23
N SER A 58 -22.77 -2.54 -0.11
CA SER A 58 -23.59 -2.15 1.05
C SER A 58 -24.61 -1.06 0.69
N VAL A 59 -24.22 -0.08 -0.13
CA VAL A 59 -25.14 0.95 -0.64
C VAL A 59 -26.19 0.36 -1.59
N ALA A 60 -25.80 -0.58 -2.46
CA ALA A 60 -26.73 -1.24 -3.37
C ALA A 60 -27.76 -2.10 -2.61
N GLU A 61 -27.32 -2.86 -1.61
CA GLU A 61 -28.19 -3.66 -0.74
C GLU A 61 -29.13 -2.78 0.08
N SER A 62 -28.62 -1.69 0.66
CA SER A 62 -29.43 -0.74 1.42
C SER A 62 -30.54 -0.10 0.56
N LYS A 63 -30.22 0.28 -0.68
CA LYS A 63 -31.22 0.83 -1.62
C LYS A 63 -32.25 -0.22 -2.05
N LYS A 64 -31.85 -1.48 -2.16
CA LYS A 64 -32.75 -2.58 -2.49
C LYS A 64 -33.71 -2.85 -1.34
N ALA A 65 -33.20 -2.93 -0.11
CA ALA A 65 -34.01 -3.10 1.10
C ALA A 65 -35.01 -1.95 1.32
N GLN A 66 -34.60 -0.70 1.05
CA GLN A 66 -35.50 0.46 1.11
C GLN A 66 -36.64 0.36 0.10
N LYS A 67 -36.34 -0.04 -1.14
CA LYS A 67 -37.37 -0.24 -2.19
C LYS A 67 -38.32 -1.38 -1.88
N GLU A 68 -37.86 -2.44 -1.22
CA GLU A 68 -38.70 -3.57 -0.81
C GLU A 68 -39.58 -3.25 0.40
N ALA A 69 -39.18 -2.30 1.25
CA ALA A 69 -39.95 -1.85 2.41
C ALA A 69 -41.00 -0.75 2.10
N GLU A 70 -40.95 -0.13 0.92
CA GLU A 70 -41.92 0.86 0.44
C GLU A 70 -43.10 0.25 -0.37
N ILE A 71 -43.16 -1.08 -0.50
CA ILE A 71 -44.23 -1.86 -1.16
C ILE A 71 -45.10 -2.53 -0.09
#